data_AF-A0A938LT32-F1
#
_entry.id   AF-A0A938LT32-F1
#
_cell.length_a   1.000
_cell.length_b   1.000
_cell.length_c   1.000
_cell.angle_alpha   90.00
_cell.angle_beta   90.00
_cell.angle_gamma   90.00
#
_symmetry.space_group_name_H-M   'P 1'
#
loop_
_entity.id
_entity.type
_entity.pdbx_description
1 polymer ?
#
loop_
_entity_poly.entity_id
_entity_poly.type
_entity_poly.pdbx_seq_one_letter_code
_entity_poly.pdbx_strand_id
1 'polypeptide(L)'
;MKTKALKLPIRAVPQSDDCGCGYFALSAVYRYYGLSPRALNLRALLGTDHATPYGLPDGIRRQIAARFPRMKGTLPHDIFAVLYRHGFQTRIAPSSYAAFRRSLRLNLLHGHPALALVDGVTHWVVVSGVDSDGVWIVDSCEYEDENEVCRHTYQLSDTEYQDRRTGEILISRRKNAGERSMTDVDFAREYLRATRFCAQALGGKIGSALRRLIGR
;
A
#
# COMPACT_ATOMS: atom_id res chain seq x y z
N MET A 1 25.23 19.03 -7.68
CA MET A 1 23.86 19.58 -7.51
C MET A 1 23.02 18.57 -6.74
N LYS A 2 22.51 18.91 -5.55
CA LYS A 2 21.55 18.05 -4.85
C LYS A 2 20.23 18.05 -5.62
N THR A 3 19.74 16.86 -5.99
CA THR A 3 18.43 16.72 -6.64
C THR A 3 17.34 17.24 -5.72
N LYS A 4 16.53 18.20 -6.19
CA LYS A 4 15.38 18.74 -5.44
C LYS A 4 14.47 17.59 -4.97
N ALA A 5 14.07 17.64 -3.70
CA ALA A 5 13.14 16.69 -3.12
C ALA A 5 11.79 16.75 -3.86
N LEU A 6 11.28 15.58 -4.23
CA LEU A 6 9.94 15.43 -4.78
C LEU A 6 9.05 14.90 -3.67
N LYS A 7 8.11 15.71 -3.19
CA LYS A 7 7.20 15.32 -2.11
C LYS A 7 5.80 15.83 -2.43
N LEU A 8 4.84 14.92 -2.41
CA LEU A 8 3.43 15.24 -2.57
C LEU A 8 2.86 15.71 -1.23
N PRO A 9 1.91 16.68 -1.23
CA PRO A 9 1.30 17.21 -0.01
C PRO A 9 0.21 16.27 0.54
N ILE A 10 0.53 14.99 0.69
CA ILE A 10 -0.38 13.99 1.28
C ILE A 10 -0.32 14.12 2.79
N ARG A 11 -1.50 14.19 3.42
CA ARG A 11 -1.63 14.19 4.88
C ARG A 11 -2.09 12.82 5.34
N ALA A 12 -1.54 12.36 6.46
CA ALA A 12 -2.00 11.14 7.08
C ALA A 12 -3.46 11.23 7.50
N VAL A 13 -4.11 10.07 7.54
CA VAL A 13 -5.35 9.89 8.28
C VAL A 13 -4.98 9.02 9.47
N PRO A 14 -4.96 9.55 10.70
CA PRO A 14 -4.59 8.78 11.88
C PRO A 14 -5.49 7.56 12.04
N GLN A 15 -4.86 6.42 12.31
CA GLN A 15 -5.54 5.17 12.59
C GLN A 15 -6.13 5.19 14.00
N SER A 16 -7.39 4.74 14.12
CA SER A 16 -8.14 4.76 15.38
C SER A 16 -8.45 3.38 15.95
N ASP A 17 -7.87 2.32 15.37
CA ASP A 17 -8.08 0.92 15.76
C ASP A 17 -6.82 0.10 15.45
N ASP A 18 -6.76 -1.19 15.81
CA ASP A 18 -5.51 -1.98 15.71
C ASP A 18 -5.25 -2.62 14.33
N CYS A 19 -6.18 -2.51 13.39
CA CYS A 19 -6.12 -3.28 12.13
C CYS A 19 -6.38 -2.44 10.87
N GLY A 20 -6.62 -1.14 11.03
CA GLY A 20 -7.07 -0.25 9.98
C GLY A 20 -5.98 0.31 9.08
N CYS A 21 -4.70 -0.05 9.25
CA CYS A 21 -3.58 0.59 8.55
C CYS A 21 -3.79 0.69 7.03
N GLY A 22 -4.25 -0.39 6.39
CA GLY A 22 -4.57 -0.38 4.96
C GLY A 22 -5.72 0.57 4.59
N TYR A 23 -6.78 0.62 5.39
CA TYR A 23 -7.89 1.55 5.20
C TYR A 23 -7.46 3.00 5.38
N PHE A 24 -6.69 3.30 6.43
CA PHE A 24 -6.27 4.66 6.74
C PHE A 24 -5.21 5.19 5.76
N ALA A 25 -4.23 4.35 5.38
CA ALA A 25 -3.27 4.67 4.34
C ALA A 25 -3.97 4.91 2.99
N LEU A 26 -4.91 4.05 2.59
CA LEU A 26 -5.66 4.26 1.36
C LEU A 26 -6.60 5.47 1.44
N SER A 27 -7.15 5.76 2.62
CA SER A 27 -7.95 6.98 2.86
C SER A 27 -7.14 8.25 2.64
N ALA A 28 -5.86 8.28 3.03
CA ALA A 28 -4.96 9.40 2.75
C ALA A 28 -4.77 9.60 1.23
N VAL A 29 -4.57 8.51 0.48
CA VAL A 29 -4.49 8.55 -0.99
C VAL A 29 -5.79 9.07 -1.60
N TYR A 30 -6.95 8.61 -1.13
CA TYR A 30 -8.25 9.03 -1.67
C TYR A 30 -8.50 10.52 -1.42
N ARG A 31 -8.24 11.00 -0.20
CA ARG A 31 -8.34 12.43 0.14
C ARG A 31 -7.41 13.29 -0.72
N TYR A 32 -6.19 12.82 -0.99
CA TYR A 32 -5.26 13.51 -1.90
C TYR A 32 -5.84 13.67 -3.32
N TYR A 33 -6.59 12.69 -3.81
CA TYR A 33 -7.30 12.77 -5.09
C TYR A 33 -8.68 13.46 -5.01
N GLY A 34 -9.03 14.07 -3.86
CA GLY A 34 -10.32 14.74 -3.67
C GLY A 34 -11.52 13.80 -3.53
N LEU A 35 -11.29 12.52 -3.25
CA LEU A 35 -12.35 11.53 -3.02
C LEU A 35 -12.66 11.42 -1.52
N SER A 36 -13.92 11.18 -1.18
CA SER A 36 -14.36 10.93 0.19
C SER A 36 -14.37 9.42 0.49
N PRO A 37 -13.47 8.91 1.35
CA PRO A 37 -13.46 7.49 1.73
C PRO A 37 -14.77 7.02 2.34
N ARG A 38 -15.43 7.90 3.12
CA ARG A 38 -16.72 7.62 3.77
C ARG A 38 -17.85 7.51 2.76
N ALA A 39 -17.93 8.45 1.80
CA ALA A 39 -18.98 8.43 0.78
C ALA A 39 -18.88 7.20 -0.14
N LEU A 40 -17.66 6.72 -0.37
CA LEU A 40 -17.38 5.52 -1.17
C LEU A 40 -17.45 4.22 -0.35
N ASN A 41 -17.84 4.28 0.93
CA ASN A 41 -17.87 3.14 1.83
C ASN A 41 -16.56 2.32 1.84
N LEU A 42 -15.41 3.02 1.80
CA LEU A 42 -14.11 2.42 1.50
C LEU A 42 -13.73 1.31 2.48
N ARG A 43 -13.98 1.50 3.78
CA ARG A 43 -13.65 0.50 4.83
C ARG A 43 -14.35 -0.84 4.59
N ALA A 44 -15.64 -0.80 4.25
CA ALA A 44 -16.41 -2.00 3.97
C ALA A 44 -15.96 -2.68 2.67
N LEU A 45 -15.67 -1.88 1.63
CA LEU A 45 -15.16 -2.40 0.36
C LEU A 45 -13.77 -3.03 0.49
N LEU A 46 -12.94 -2.52 1.40
CA LEU A 46 -11.63 -3.11 1.69
C LEU A 46 -11.71 -4.35 2.57
N GLY A 47 -12.91 -4.74 3.02
CA GLY A 47 -13.07 -5.84 3.95
C GLY A 47 -12.29 -5.64 5.26
N THR A 48 -11.96 -4.41 5.66
CA THR A 48 -11.04 -4.16 6.78
C THR A 48 -11.47 -4.84 8.09
N ASP A 49 -12.78 -4.97 8.28
CA ASP A 49 -13.38 -5.59 9.47
C ASP A 49 -13.64 -7.10 9.31
N HIS A 50 -13.27 -7.70 8.17
CA HIS A 50 -13.59 -9.08 7.80
C HIS A 50 -12.40 -9.83 7.16
N ALA A 51 -12.28 -11.12 7.46
CA ALA A 51 -11.14 -11.95 7.01
C ALA A 51 -11.12 -12.31 5.51
N THR A 52 -12.14 -11.92 4.74
CA THR A 52 -12.35 -12.45 3.38
C THR A 52 -12.25 -11.36 2.35
N PRO A 53 -11.49 -11.55 1.26
CA PRO A 53 -11.45 -10.59 0.18
C PRO A 53 -12.84 -10.21 -0.33
N TYR A 54 -13.04 -8.92 -0.51
CA TYR A 54 -14.18 -8.33 -1.17
C TYR A 54 -14.28 -8.85 -2.60
N GLY A 55 -15.48 -9.25 -3.03
CA GLY A 55 -15.75 -9.72 -4.38
C GLY A 55 -15.57 -11.23 -4.62
N LEU A 56 -15.11 -12.00 -3.63
CA LEU A 56 -15.16 -13.46 -3.73
C LEU A 56 -16.61 -13.97 -3.64
N PRO A 57 -16.98 -15.05 -4.36
CA PRO A 57 -18.26 -15.71 -4.18
C PRO A 57 -18.51 -16.09 -2.73
N ASP A 58 -19.75 -15.93 -2.25
CA ASP A 58 -20.10 -16.13 -0.84
C ASP A 58 -19.76 -17.53 -0.30
N GLY A 59 -19.77 -18.56 -1.15
CA GLY A 59 -19.33 -19.90 -0.78
C GLY A 59 -17.86 -19.96 -0.38
N ILE A 60 -16.99 -19.31 -1.16
CA ILE A 60 -15.54 -19.25 -0.90
C ILE A 60 -15.27 -18.35 0.30
N ARG A 61 -15.98 -17.22 0.41
CA ARG A 61 -15.87 -16.31 1.56
C ARG A 61 -16.16 -17.04 2.87
N ARG A 62 -17.26 -17.80 2.95
CA ARG A 62 -17.60 -18.56 4.16
C ARG A 62 -16.53 -19.60 4.53
N GLN A 63 -15.95 -20.28 3.56
CA GLN A 63 -14.87 -21.25 3.81
C GLN A 63 -13.60 -20.58 4.34
N ILE A 64 -13.19 -19.44 3.76
CA ILE A 64 -12.02 -18.68 4.21
C ILE A 64 -12.29 -18.07 5.60
N ALA A 65 -13.46 -17.47 5.82
CA ALA A 65 -13.85 -16.91 7.10
C ALA A 65 -13.88 -17.97 8.21
N ALA A 66 -14.38 -19.18 7.93
CA ALA A 66 -14.39 -20.28 8.87
C ALA A 66 -12.97 -20.75 9.24
N ARG A 67 -12.04 -20.71 8.28
CA ARG A 67 -10.64 -21.13 8.49
C ARG A 67 -9.79 -20.06 9.15
N PHE A 68 -10.13 -18.78 8.96
CA PHE A 68 -9.38 -17.63 9.46
C PHE A 68 -10.29 -16.59 10.16
N PRO A 69 -11.05 -16.97 11.19
CA PRO A 69 -12.11 -16.14 11.77
C PRO A 69 -11.62 -14.87 12.48
N ARG A 70 -10.31 -14.73 12.67
CA ARG A 70 -9.67 -13.61 13.38
C ARG A 70 -8.78 -12.74 12.49
N MET A 71 -8.66 -13.03 11.19
CA MET A 71 -7.92 -12.12 10.31
C MET A 71 -8.73 -10.84 10.12
N LYS A 72 -8.16 -9.72 10.59
CA LYS A 72 -8.67 -8.37 10.36
C LYS A 72 -7.61 -7.59 9.59
N GLY A 73 -8.02 -6.45 9.03
CA GLY A 73 -7.17 -5.59 8.23
C GLY A 73 -7.40 -5.78 6.74
N THR A 74 -6.57 -5.14 5.94
CA THR A 74 -6.79 -5.01 4.50
C THR A 74 -5.83 -5.91 3.73
N LEU A 75 -6.38 -6.84 2.94
CA LEU A 75 -5.57 -7.70 2.10
C LEU A 75 -5.14 -6.96 0.82
N PRO A 76 -3.99 -7.31 0.22
CA PRO A 76 -3.61 -6.77 -1.08
C PRO A 76 -4.68 -6.96 -2.15
N HIS A 77 -5.38 -8.09 -2.15
CA HIS A 77 -6.47 -8.40 -3.08
C HIS A 77 -7.59 -7.35 -3.05
N ASP A 78 -7.96 -6.91 -1.86
CA ASP A 78 -8.98 -5.87 -1.67
C ASP A 78 -8.52 -4.52 -2.22
N ILE A 79 -7.26 -4.14 -1.94
CA ILE A 79 -6.66 -2.90 -2.44
C ILE A 79 -6.67 -2.87 -3.97
N PHE A 80 -6.24 -3.95 -4.63
CA PHE A 80 -6.23 -4.01 -6.10
C PHE A 80 -7.64 -3.92 -6.69
N ALA A 81 -8.60 -4.70 -6.17
CA ALA A 81 -9.98 -4.69 -6.64
C ALA A 81 -10.66 -3.32 -6.45
N VAL A 82 -10.49 -2.71 -5.27
CA VAL A 82 -11.10 -1.41 -4.93
C VAL A 82 -10.46 -0.27 -5.73
N LEU A 83 -9.13 -0.26 -5.88
CA LEU A 83 -8.46 0.72 -6.73
C LEU A 83 -8.94 0.62 -8.18
N TYR A 84 -9.06 -0.60 -8.72
CA TYR A 84 -9.59 -0.80 -10.08
C TYR A 84 -11.01 -0.24 -10.21
N ARG A 85 -11.90 -0.63 -9.28
CA ARG A 85 -13.30 -0.19 -9.26
C ARG A 85 -13.41 1.33 -9.21
N HIS A 86 -12.59 2.01 -8.42
CA HIS A 86 -12.65 3.47 -8.30
C HIS A 86 -11.83 4.22 -9.36
N GLY A 87 -11.49 3.54 -10.47
CA GLY A 87 -10.91 4.17 -11.65
C GLY A 87 -9.41 4.45 -11.54
N PHE A 88 -8.73 3.93 -10.52
CA PHE A 88 -7.28 4.03 -10.43
C PHE A 88 -6.60 3.12 -11.44
N GLN A 89 -5.34 3.45 -11.72
CA GLN A 89 -4.39 2.59 -12.39
C GLN A 89 -3.31 2.23 -11.36
N THR A 90 -2.95 0.95 -11.32
CA THR A 90 -1.97 0.45 -10.38
C THR A 90 -0.85 -0.25 -11.13
N ARG A 91 0.37 -0.22 -10.59
CA ARG A 91 1.49 -1.01 -11.08
C ARG A 91 2.28 -1.54 -9.89
N ILE A 92 2.57 -2.84 -9.90
CA ILE A 92 3.48 -3.43 -8.90
C ILE A 92 4.88 -2.87 -9.17
N ALA A 93 5.52 -2.34 -8.14
CA ALA A 93 6.86 -1.81 -8.27
C ALA A 93 7.90 -2.91 -8.51
N PRO A 94 9.00 -2.61 -9.22
CA PRO A 94 10.12 -3.54 -9.35
C PRO A 94 10.68 -3.96 -7.98
N SER A 95 11.06 -5.24 -7.85
CA SER A 95 11.66 -5.79 -6.63
C SER A 95 13.08 -5.25 -6.35
N SER A 96 13.81 -4.81 -7.37
CA SER A 96 15.10 -4.12 -7.20
C SER A 96 14.89 -2.71 -6.65
N TYR A 97 15.62 -2.34 -5.59
CA TYR A 97 15.46 -1.04 -4.94
C TYR A 97 15.80 0.13 -5.86
N ALA A 98 16.90 0.03 -6.62
CA ALA A 98 17.29 1.07 -7.59
C ALA A 98 16.22 1.26 -8.69
N ALA A 99 15.64 0.16 -9.19
CA ALA A 99 14.58 0.23 -10.20
C ALA A 99 13.26 0.77 -9.63
N PHE A 100 12.93 0.42 -8.39
CA PHE A 100 11.83 1.03 -7.65
C PHE A 100 12.05 2.53 -7.48
N ARG A 101 13.20 2.99 -7.00
CA ARG A 101 13.54 4.40 -6.80
C ARG A 101 13.33 5.22 -8.07
N ARG A 102 13.80 4.71 -9.21
CA ARG A 102 13.56 5.34 -10.52
C ARG A 102 12.07 5.38 -10.87
N SER A 103 11.34 4.29 -10.67
CA SER A 103 9.90 4.21 -10.94
C SER A 103 9.08 5.14 -10.05
N LEU A 104 9.40 5.20 -8.76
CA LEU A 104 8.76 6.07 -7.77
C LEU A 104 8.99 7.52 -8.14
N ARG A 105 10.23 7.92 -8.45
CA ARG A 105 10.56 9.28 -8.87
C ARG A 105 9.71 9.73 -10.07
N LEU A 106 9.60 8.88 -11.09
CA LEU A 106 8.76 9.16 -12.25
C LEU A 106 7.28 9.28 -11.87
N ASN A 107 6.76 8.39 -11.01
CA ASN A 107 5.38 8.44 -10.55
C ASN A 107 5.09 9.76 -9.79
N LEU A 108 5.99 10.15 -8.89
CA LEU A 108 5.88 11.38 -8.10
C LEU A 108 5.97 12.65 -8.97
N LEU A 109 6.80 12.65 -10.03
CA LEU A 109 6.84 13.75 -11.01
C LEU A 109 5.49 13.96 -11.71
N HIS A 110 4.71 12.89 -11.88
CA HIS A 110 3.36 12.95 -12.42
C HIS A 110 2.28 13.22 -11.35
N GLY A 111 2.67 13.52 -10.11
CA GLY A 111 1.73 13.83 -9.03
C GLY A 111 1.09 12.59 -8.39
N HIS A 112 1.72 11.43 -8.51
CA HIS A 112 1.13 10.14 -8.14
C HIS A 112 1.93 9.44 -7.02
N PRO A 113 1.31 9.09 -5.87
CA PRO A 113 2.00 8.41 -4.77
C PRO A 113 2.17 6.91 -5.01
N ALA A 114 2.85 6.25 -4.09
CA ALA A 114 2.82 4.80 -3.97
C ALA A 114 2.23 4.38 -2.61
N LEU A 115 1.68 3.17 -2.57
CA LEU A 115 1.33 2.47 -1.34
C LEU A 115 2.35 1.36 -1.11
N ALA A 116 2.84 1.20 0.10
CA ALA A 116 3.87 0.23 0.44
C ALA A 116 3.42 -0.66 1.60
N LEU A 117 3.79 -1.93 1.52
CA LEU A 117 3.83 -2.84 2.66
C LEU A 117 5.23 -2.79 3.27
N VAL A 118 5.27 -2.47 4.56
CA VAL A 118 6.47 -2.34 5.38
C VAL A 118 6.37 -3.22 6.61
N ASP A 119 7.51 -3.41 7.29
CA ASP A 119 7.68 -4.31 8.45
C ASP A 119 7.21 -5.74 8.16
N GLY A 120 7.21 -6.06 6.87
CA GLY A 120 6.63 -7.24 6.29
C GLY A 120 5.35 -7.08 5.55
N VAL A 121 4.45 -8.01 5.83
CA VAL A 121 3.14 -8.10 5.18
C VAL A 121 2.03 -7.59 6.11
N THR A 122 2.40 -6.79 7.11
CA THR A 122 1.52 -6.46 8.26
C THR A 122 1.15 -4.99 8.34
N HIS A 123 1.90 -4.09 7.69
CA HIS A 123 1.66 -2.66 7.83
C HIS A 123 1.67 -1.92 6.49
N TRP A 124 0.64 -1.11 6.26
CA TRP A 124 0.45 -0.33 5.03
C TRP A 124 0.77 1.15 5.28
N VAL A 125 1.61 1.72 4.42
CA VAL A 125 1.97 3.14 4.47
C VAL A 125 1.93 3.76 3.09
N VAL A 126 1.84 5.09 3.02
CA VAL A 126 1.93 5.83 1.76
C VAL A 126 3.34 6.37 1.57
N VAL A 127 3.95 6.09 0.42
CA VAL A 127 5.20 6.73 0.00
C VAL A 127 4.84 7.97 -0.80
N SER A 128 5.06 9.13 -0.18
CA SER A 128 4.65 10.45 -0.69
C SER A 128 5.79 11.22 -1.34
N GLY A 129 7.04 10.80 -1.17
CA GLY A 129 8.18 11.55 -1.68
C GLY A 129 9.49 10.77 -1.75
N VAL A 130 10.46 11.37 -2.46
CA VAL A 130 11.78 10.81 -2.73
C VAL A 130 12.81 11.92 -2.94
N ASP A 131 14.00 11.76 -2.37
CA ASP A 131 15.18 12.62 -2.59
C ASP A 131 16.47 11.80 -2.54
N SER A 132 17.64 12.44 -2.44
CA SER A 132 18.93 11.74 -2.37
C SER A 132 19.11 10.91 -1.10
N ASP A 133 18.40 11.26 -0.02
CA ASP A 133 18.67 10.79 1.32
C ASP A 133 17.70 9.66 1.69
N GLY A 134 16.51 9.64 1.07
CA GLY A 134 15.57 8.55 1.27
C GLY A 134 14.19 8.76 0.66
N VAL A 135 13.20 8.18 1.32
CA VAL A 135 11.78 8.27 0.95
C VAL A 135 10.95 8.89 2.06
N TRP A 136 9.93 9.63 1.68
CA TRP A 136 9.00 10.26 2.61
C TRP A 136 7.78 9.37 2.81
N ILE A 137 7.58 8.93 4.05
CA ILE A 137 6.46 8.08 4.47
C ILE A 137 5.37 8.94 5.09
N VAL A 138 4.13 8.60 4.75
CA VAL A 138 2.92 9.06 5.43
C VAL A 138 2.28 7.82 6.01
N ASP A 139 2.29 7.72 7.34
CA ASP A 139 1.83 6.58 8.11
C ASP A 139 0.57 6.96 8.89
N SER A 140 -0.39 6.04 8.96
CA SER A 140 -1.58 6.19 9.80
C SER A 140 -1.30 5.90 11.27
N CYS A 141 -0.28 5.10 11.56
CA CYS A 141 0.26 4.94 12.91
C CYS A 141 1.24 6.09 13.20
N GLU A 142 1.34 6.48 14.47
CA GLU A 142 2.39 7.41 14.89
C GLU A 142 3.74 6.67 14.85
N TYR A 143 4.73 7.29 14.20
CA TYR A 143 6.12 6.86 14.30
C TYR A 143 6.81 7.75 15.32
N GLU A 144 7.38 7.13 16.34
CA GLU A 144 8.22 7.79 17.34
C GLU A 144 9.66 7.81 16.82
N ASP A 145 10.21 9.01 16.63
CA ASP A 145 11.61 9.15 16.23
C ASP A 145 12.57 8.99 17.42
N GLU A 146 13.88 9.01 17.18
CA GLU A 146 14.92 8.87 18.21
C GLU A 146 14.85 9.94 19.32
N ASN A 147 14.06 10.99 19.13
CA ASN A 147 13.84 12.06 20.12
C ASN A 147 12.43 12.00 20.74
N GLU A 148 11.75 10.85 20.66
CA GLU A 148 10.40 10.62 21.19
C GLU A 148 9.32 11.52 20.55
N VAL A 149 9.57 12.04 19.35
CA VAL A 149 8.58 12.87 18.64
C VAL A 149 7.69 11.99 17.77
N CYS A 150 6.44 11.82 18.18
CA CYS A 150 5.42 11.15 17.38
C CYS A 150 5.07 11.95 16.11
N ARG A 151 5.27 11.33 14.94
CA ARG A 151 4.93 11.93 13.65
C ARG A 151 4.28 10.91 12.73
N HIS A 152 3.22 11.34 12.05
CA HIS A 152 2.61 10.58 10.96
C HIS A 152 3.30 10.79 9.61
N THR A 153 4.30 11.68 9.54
CA THR A 153 5.05 11.94 8.31
C THR A 153 6.51 12.10 8.65
N TYR A 154 7.32 11.20 8.11
CA TYR A 154 8.74 11.08 8.41
C TYR A 154 9.50 10.64 7.17
N GLN A 155 10.82 10.78 7.21
CA GLN A 155 11.70 10.32 6.16
C GLN A 155 12.42 9.07 6.65
N LEU A 156 12.43 8.03 5.82
CA LEU A 156 13.25 6.87 6.02
C LEU A 156 14.45 6.95 5.08
N SER A 157 15.64 6.67 5.59
CA SER A 157 16.84 6.58 4.76
C SER A 157 16.68 5.48 3.70
N ASP A 158 17.46 5.56 2.62
CA ASP A 158 17.42 4.53 1.57
C ASP A 158 17.71 3.12 2.12
N THR A 159 18.66 3.00 3.06
CA THR A 159 18.98 1.73 3.72
C THR A 159 17.82 1.23 4.58
N GLU A 160 17.28 2.08 5.44
CA GLU A 160 16.21 1.69 6.37
C GLU A 160 14.94 1.29 5.61
N TYR A 161 14.54 2.08 4.61
CA TYR A 161 13.38 1.74 3.81
C TYR A 161 13.60 0.46 3.01
N GLN A 162 14.81 0.23 2.47
CA GLN A 162 15.14 -1.02 1.78
C GLN A 162 15.00 -2.25 2.69
N ASP A 163 15.35 -2.12 3.97
CA ASP A 163 15.25 -3.22 4.94
C ASP A 163 13.81 -3.50 5.39
N ARG A 164 12.97 -2.46 5.48
CA ARG A 164 11.58 -2.57 5.95
C ARG A 164 10.61 -2.92 4.82
N ARG A 165 10.87 -2.46 3.60
CA ARG A 165 9.95 -2.62 2.47
C ARG A 165 9.80 -4.08 2.08
N THR A 166 8.58 -4.45 1.74
CA THR A 166 8.25 -5.81 1.34
C THR A 166 7.59 -5.81 -0.04
N GLY A 167 6.78 -4.80 -0.36
CA GLY A 167 6.33 -4.57 -1.73
C GLY A 167 5.58 -3.25 -1.88
N GLU A 168 5.60 -2.69 -3.08
CA GLU A 168 4.94 -1.42 -3.37
C GLU A 168 4.01 -1.48 -4.57
N ILE A 169 2.96 -0.66 -4.49
CA ILE A 169 1.98 -0.43 -5.53
C ILE A 169 2.09 1.04 -5.91
N LEU A 170 2.52 1.31 -7.14
CA LEU A 170 2.48 2.65 -7.72
C LEU A 170 1.04 2.94 -8.14
N ILE A 171 0.48 4.06 -7.68
CA ILE A 171 -0.93 4.40 -7.84
C ILE A 171 -1.06 5.68 -8.63
N SER A 172 -1.79 5.64 -9.75
CA SER A 172 -2.16 6.83 -10.50
C SER A 172 -3.67 6.91 -10.71
N ARG A 173 -4.20 8.12 -10.88
CA ARG A 173 -5.60 8.35 -11.21
C ARG A 173 -5.75 9.57 -12.10
N ARG A 174 -6.55 9.44 -13.15
CA ARG A 174 -6.93 10.57 -14.02
C ARG A 174 -7.96 11.44 -13.31
N LYS A 175 -7.91 12.77 -13.52
CA LYS A 175 -8.80 13.74 -12.86
C LYS A 175 -10.29 13.39 -12.99
N ASN A 176 -10.70 12.90 -14.16
CA ASN A 176 -12.11 12.58 -14.49
C ASN A 176 -12.42 11.07 -14.47
N ALA A 177 -11.60 10.25 -13.80
CA ALA A 177 -11.85 8.81 -13.75
C ALA A 177 -13.13 8.50 -12.95
N GLY A 178 -14.16 7.96 -13.60
CA GLY A 178 -15.35 7.45 -12.92
C GLY A 178 -15.13 6.08 -12.26
N GLU A 179 -16.12 5.64 -11.50
CA GLU A 179 -16.19 4.24 -11.08
C GLU A 179 -16.35 3.31 -12.28
N ARG A 180 -15.83 2.09 -12.15
CA ARG A 180 -15.90 1.02 -13.14
C ARG A 180 -16.75 -0.11 -12.60
N SER A 181 -17.62 -0.66 -13.44
CA SER A 181 -18.19 -1.98 -13.18
C SER A 181 -17.07 -3.01 -13.14
N MET A 182 -17.12 -3.91 -12.16
CA MET A 182 -16.14 -4.98 -12.01
C MET A 182 -16.80 -6.29 -12.46
N THR A 183 -16.39 -6.76 -13.64
CA THR A 183 -16.80 -8.07 -14.15
C THR A 183 -16.01 -9.19 -13.45
N ASP A 184 -16.47 -10.44 -13.58
CA ASP A 184 -15.73 -11.61 -13.06
C ASP A 184 -14.32 -11.71 -13.66
N VAL A 185 -14.16 -11.32 -14.93
CA VAL A 185 -12.87 -11.29 -15.62
C VAL A 185 -11.94 -10.23 -15.02
N ASP A 186 -12.47 -9.04 -14.74
CA ASP A 186 -11.68 -7.97 -14.09
C ASP A 186 -11.29 -8.35 -12.67
N PHE A 187 -12.23 -8.93 -11.91
CA PHE A 187 -11.95 -9.43 -10.58
C PHE A 187 -10.84 -10.49 -10.60
N ALA A 188 -10.94 -11.51 -11.46
CA ALA A 188 -9.93 -12.55 -11.58
C ALA A 188 -8.56 -11.99 -11.98
N ARG A 189 -8.53 -10.99 -12.87
CA ARG A 189 -7.29 -10.29 -13.27
C ARG A 189 -6.65 -9.58 -12.09
N GLU A 190 -7.41 -8.77 -11.36
CA GLU A 190 -6.89 -8.01 -10.22
C GLU A 190 -6.51 -8.93 -9.04
N TYR A 191 -7.26 -10.02 -8.83
CA TYR A 191 -6.92 -11.06 -7.86
C TYR A 191 -5.58 -11.74 -8.19
N LEU A 192 -5.33 -12.07 -9.46
CA LEU A 192 -4.05 -12.63 -9.90
C LEU A 192 -2.90 -11.62 -9.72
N ARG A 193 -3.13 -10.34 -9.99
CA ARG A 193 -2.14 -9.28 -9.76
C ARG A 193 -1.80 -9.15 -8.28
N ALA A 194 -2.81 -9.13 -7.41
CA ALA A 194 -2.62 -9.13 -5.97
C ALA A 194 -1.86 -10.38 -5.49
N THR A 195 -2.15 -11.55 -6.07
CA THR A 195 -1.44 -12.80 -5.75
C THR A 195 0.04 -12.71 -6.13
N ARG A 196 0.37 -12.15 -7.29
CA ARG A 196 1.77 -11.87 -7.70
C ARG A 196 2.45 -10.89 -6.76
N PHE A 197 1.73 -9.84 -6.36
CA PHE A 197 2.23 -8.88 -5.37
C PHE A 197 2.54 -9.57 -4.04
N CYS A 198 1.64 -10.41 -3.51
CA CYS A 198 1.87 -11.18 -2.29
C CYS A 198 3.07 -12.12 -2.42
N ALA A 199 3.23 -12.79 -3.56
CA ALA A 199 4.37 -13.67 -3.80
C ALA A 199 5.70 -12.90 -3.82
N GLN A 200 5.74 -11.71 -4.44
CA GLN A 200 6.90 -10.82 -4.39
C GLN A 200 7.20 -10.35 -2.96
N ALA A 201 6.14 -9.97 -2.23
CA ALA A 201 6.23 -9.52 -0.86
C ALA A 201 6.81 -10.60 0.07
N LEU A 202 6.25 -11.81 0.03
CA LEU A 202 6.71 -12.92 0.86
C LEU A 202 8.08 -13.45 0.42
N GLY A 203 8.35 -13.52 -0.88
CA GLY A 203 9.63 -13.98 -1.44
C GLY A 203 10.81 -13.04 -1.10
N GLY A 204 10.56 -11.73 -0.99
CA GLY A 204 11.56 -10.75 -0.56
C GLY A 204 12.09 -11.00 0.85
N LYS A 205 11.24 -11.49 1.77
CA LYS A 205 11.62 -11.80 3.16
C LYS A 205 12.42 -13.08 3.31
N ILE A 206 12.10 -14.13 2.54
CA ILE A 206 12.87 -15.38 2.58
C ILE A 206 14.31 -15.10 2.14
N GLY A 207 14.50 -14.25 1.13
CA GLY A 207 15.82 -13.84 0.65
C GLY A 207 16.61 -12.96 1.62
N SER A 208 15.97 -12.14 2.46
CA SER A 208 16.66 -11.30 3.46
C SER A 208 16.98 -12.09 4.74
N ALA A 209 16.09 -12.98 5.20
CA ALA A 209 16.34 -13.88 6.31
C ALA A 209 17.48 -14.86 6.01
N LEU A 210 17.54 -15.41 4.78
CA LEU A 210 18.67 -16.22 4.33
C LEU A 210 19.97 -15.41 4.27
N ARG A 211 19.97 -14.18 3.75
CA ARG A 211 21.19 -13.35 3.71
C ARG A 211 21.77 -13.05 5.10
N ARG A 212 20.91 -12.75 6.09
CA ARG A 212 21.35 -12.60 7.49
C ARG A 212 21.93 -13.88 8.09
N LEU A 213 21.39 -15.04 7.74
CA LEU A 213 21.91 -16.33 8.19
C LEU A 213 23.25 -16.71 7.55
N ILE A 214 23.54 -16.21 6.34
CA ILE A 214 24.77 -16.54 5.60
C ILE A 214 25.84 -15.42 5.76
N GLY A 215 25.62 -14.43 6.65
CA GLY A 215 26.60 -13.40 6.98
C GLY A 215 27.02 -12.52 5.79
N ARG A 216 26.07 -12.18 4.90
CA ARG A 216 26.28 -11.23 3.80
C ARG A 216 25.36 -10.02 3.89
#